data_AF-A0A9D8LYX4-F1
#
_entry.id   AF-A0A9D8LYX4-F1
#
_cell.length_a   1.000
_cell.length_b   1.000
_cell.length_c   1.000
_cell.angle_alpha   90.00
_cell.angle_beta   90.00
_cell.angle_gamma   90.00
#
_symmetry.space_group_name_H-M   'P 1'
#
loop_
_entity.id
_entity.type
_entity.pdbx_description
1 polymer ?
#
loop_
_entity_poly.entity_id
_entity_poly.type
_entity_poly.pdbx_seq_one_letter_code
_entity_poly.pdbx_strand_id
1 'polypeptide(L)'
;MLDTVKPVAKRYEYERMTGEQLSAALAQLGITMREFGKLTGTKPERVKAWLDGNDNIPQSAALAAVLLTMPGALDLARTYTDSVARDTRTADRD
;
A
#
# COMPACT_ATOMS: atom_id res chain seq x y z
N MET A 1 10.31 21.65 -34.43
CA MET A 1 8.98 21.94 -33.84
C MET A 1 8.90 21.11 -32.57
N LEU A 2 9.11 21.72 -31.40
CA LEU A 2 9.06 21.00 -30.12
C LEU A 2 7.62 21.05 -29.63
N ASP A 3 6.93 19.91 -29.71
CA ASP A 3 5.58 19.76 -29.17
C ASP A 3 5.60 20.04 -27.67
N THR A 4 5.00 21.15 -27.30
CA THR A 4 4.87 21.58 -25.91
C THR A 4 3.78 20.73 -25.29
N VAL A 5 4.16 19.69 -24.54
CA VAL A 5 3.21 18.89 -23.76
C VAL A 5 2.54 19.84 -22.75
N LYS A 6 1.27 20.16 -23.02
CA LYS A 6 0.44 20.98 -22.13
C LYS A 6 0.35 20.24 -20.79
N PRO A 7 0.70 20.86 -19.65
CA PRO A 7 0.59 20.20 -18.36
C PRO A 7 -0.89 19.83 -18.14
N VAL A 8 -1.16 18.53 -17.98
CA VAL A 8 -2.49 18.04 -17.63
C VAL A 8 -2.79 18.57 -16.23
N ALA A 9 -3.71 19.52 -16.12
CA ALA A 9 -4.16 20.02 -14.84
C ALA A 9 -4.70 18.85 -14.00
N LYS A 10 -4.17 18.69 -12.79
CA LYS A 10 -4.67 17.66 -11.86
C LYS A 10 -6.13 17.96 -11.56
N ARG A 11 -7.01 16.98 -11.77
CA ARG A 11 -8.45 17.14 -11.53
C ARG A 11 -8.81 17.21 -10.03
N TYR A 12 -7.94 16.68 -9.17
CA TYR A 12 -8.12 16.62 -7.72
C TYR A 12 -6.81 16.85 -6.99
N GLU A 13 -6.90 17.54 -5.86
CA GLU A 13 -5.85 17.64 -4.85
C GLU A 13 -6.23 16.75 -3.66
N TYR A 14 -5.24 16.04 -3.11
CA TYR A 14 -5.44 15.15 -1.98
C TYR A 14 -4.49 15.53 -0.87
N GLU A 15 -5.00 15.57 0.36
CA GLU A 15 -4.15 15.53 1.53
C GLU A 15 -3.42 14.19 1.58
N ARG A 16 -2.10 14.21 1.76
CA ARG A 16 -1.27 13.01 1.72
C ARG A 16 -1.21 12.39 3.11
N MET A 17 -1.50 11.10 3.18
CA MET A 17 -1.17 10.31 4.35
C MET A 17 0.35 10.33 4.58
N THR A 18 0.78 10.57 5.82
CA THR A 18 2.19 10.55 6.21
C THR A 18 2.65 9.14 6.58
N GLY A 19 3.97 8.92 6.65
CA GLY A 19 4.55 7.66 7.14
C GLY A 19 4.12 7.33 8.57
N GLU A 20 4.00 8.34 9.44
CA GLU A 20 3.51 8.18 10.81
C GLU A 20 2.05 7.74 10.86
N GLN A 21 1.18 8.34 10.05
CA GLN A 21 -0.23 7.95 9.95
C GLN A 21 -0.38 6.52 9.41
N LEU A 22 0.43 6.14 8.42
CA LEU A 22 0.46 4.77 7.93
C LEU A 22 0.94 3.81 9.03
N SER A 23 2.01 4.15 9.74
CA SER A 23 2.54 3.36 10.86
C SER A 23 1.48 3.10 11.93
N ALA A 24 0.75 4.15 12.33
CA ALA A 24 -0.35 4.04 13.28
C ALA A 24 -1.47 3.13 12.77
N ALA A 25 -1.84 3.23 11.49
CA ALA A 25 -2.85 2.36 10.89
C ALA A 25 -2.41 0.89 10.88
N LEU A 26 -1.15 0.60 10.53
CA LEU A 26 -0.61 -0.77 10.58
C LEU A 26 -0.60 -1.33 12.00
N ALA A 27 -0.22 -0.51 12.98
CA ALA A 27 -0.24 -0.89 14.40
C ALA A 27 -1.66 -1.18 14.90
N GLN A 28 -2.64 -0.34 14.53
CA GLN A 28 -4.05 -0.54 14.86
C GLN A 28 -4.60 -1.84 14.26
N LEU A 29 -4.20 -2.17 13.04
CA LEU A 29 -4.59 -3.39 12.34
C LEU A 29 -3.86 -4.64 12.86
N GLY A 30 -2.79 -4.47 13.64
CA GLY A 30 -1.95 -5.57 14.10
C GLY A 30 -1.20 -6.28 12.97
N ILE A 31 -0.87 -5.57 11.88
CA ILE A 31 -0.20 -6.14 10.70
C ILE A 31 1.18 -5.53 10.47
N THR A 32 2.04 -6.28 9.81
CA THR A 32 3.39 -5.82 9.46
C THR A 32 3.42 -5.06 8.12
N MET A 33 4.49 -4.31 7.85
CA MET A 33 4.73 -3.71 6.53
C MET A 33 4.74 -4.75 5.38
N ARG A 34 5.23 -5.97 5.68
CA ARG A 34 5.30 -7.07 4.70
C ARG A 34 3.90 -7.59 4.38
N GLU A 35 3.07 -7.77 5.41
CA GLU A 35 1.69 -8.19 5.25
C GLU A 35 0.88 -7.13 4.51
N PHE A 36 1.02 -5.86 4.86
CA PHE A 36 0.40 -4.76 4.12
C PHE A 36 0.84 -4.72 2.65
N GLY A 37 2.13 -4.94 2.39
CA GLY A 37 2.66 -5.09 1.03
C GLY A 37 1.99 -6.24 0.27
N LYS A 38 1.83 -7.40 0.92
CA LYS A 38 1.13 -8.56 0.34
C LYS A 38 -0.34 -8.22 0.01
N LEU A 39 -1.07 -7.62 0.94
CA LEU A 39 -2.49 -7.25 0.76
C LEU A 39 -2.71 -6.21 -0.35
N THR A 40 -1.74 -5.32 -0.57
CA THR A 40 -1.86 -4.21 -1.54
C THR A 40 -1.12 -4.47 -2.85
N GLY A 41 -0.41 -5.60 -2.99
CA GLY A 41 0.48 -5.87 -4.12
C GLY A 41 1.71 -4.94 -4.16
N THR A 42 2.06 -4.29 -3.04
CA THR A 42 3.20 -3.40 -2.93
C THR A 42 4.43 -4.15 -2.41
N LYS A 43 5.59 -3.90 -3.03
CA LYS A 43 6.88 -4.42 -2.53
C LYS A 43 7.17 -3.92 -1.11
N PRO A 44 7.60 -4.76 -0.15
CA PRO A 44 7.89 -4.34 1.21
C PRO A 44 8.88 -3.19 1.33
N GLU A 45 9.87 -3.11 0.44
CA GLU A 45 10.88 -2.04 0.42
C GLU A 45 10.24 -0.67 0.12
N ARG A 46 9.19 -0.66 -0.71
CA ARG A 46 8.44 0.55 -1.03
C ARG A 46 7.54 0.97 0.12
N VAL A 47 6.90 0.01 0.81
CA VAL A 47 6.17 0.28 2.06
C VAL A 47 7.12 0.84 3.13
N LYS A 48 8.34 0.32 3.22
CA LYS A 48 9.36 0.87 4.12
C LYS A 48 9.71 2.32 3.76
N ALA A 49 9.93 2.61 2.49
CA ALA A 49 10.23 3.98 2.05
C ALA A 49 9.10 4.97 2.38
N TRP A 50 7.83 4.53 2.35
CA TRP A 50 6.68 5.32 2.82
C TRP A 50 6.73 5.60 4.32
N LEU A 51 6.99 4.57 5.13
CA LEU A 51 7.09 4.69 6.58
C LEU A 51 8.24 5.59 7.02
N ASP A 52 9.37 5.52 6.30
CA ASP A 52 10.54 6.38 6.54
C ASP A 52 10.35 7.83 6.04
N GLY A 53 9.26 8.12 5.32
CA GLY A 53 9.02 9.43 4.70
C GLY A 53 9.88 9.71 3.46
N ASN A 54 10.59 8.71 2.93
CA ASN A 54 11.45 8.81 1.75
C ASN A 54 10.65 8.84 0.44
N ASP A 55 9.44 8.24 0.43
CA ASP A 55 8.54 8.22 -0.72
C ASP A 55 7.13 8.69 -0.34
N ASN A 56 6.42 9.31 -1.28
CA ASN A 56 5.01 9.63 -1.10
C ASN A 56 4.14 8.37 -1.12
N ILE A 57 3.15 8.34 -0.23
CA ILE A 57 2.12 7.29 -0.18
C ILE A 57 1.11 7.53 -1.31
N PRO A 58 0.90 6.57 -2.24
CA PRO A 58 -0.17 6.67 -3.21
C PRO A 58 -1.53 6.75 -2.53
N GLN A 59 -2.45 7.55 -3.07
CA GLN A 59 -3.80 7.69 -2.51
C GLN A 59 -4.52 6.33 -2.37
N SER A 60 -4.32 5.40 -3.30
CA SER A 60 -4.89 4.05 -3.22
C SER A 60 -4.37 3.24 -2.04
N ALA A 61 -3.09 3.39 -1.68
CA ALA A 61 -2.50 2.72 -0.52
C ALA A 61 -3.04 3.31 0.78
N ALA A 62 -3.18 4.65 0.85
CA ALA A 62 -3.82 5.33 1.96
C ALA A 62 -5.29 4.90 2.12
N LEU A 63 -6.03 4.81 1.01
CA LEU A 63 -7.41 4.31 1.00
C LEU A 63 -7.50 2.87 1.51
N ALA A 64 -6.60 2.00 1.07
CA ALA A 64 -6.55 0.61 1.54
C ALA A 64 -6.31 0.54 3.06
N ALA A 65 -5.35 1.32 3.58
CA ALA A 65 -5.07 1.38 5.02
C ALA A 65 -6.32 1.77 5.84
N VAL A 66 -7.11 2.74 5.37
CA VAL A 66 -8.37 3.15 6.01
C VAL A 66 -9.43 2.05 5.92
N LEU A 67 -9.66 1.50 4.72
CA LEU A 67 -10.71 0.49 4.51
C LEU A 67 -10.46 -0.78 5.32
N LEU A 68 -9.20 -1.17 5.50
CA LEU A 68 -8.84 -2.35 6.30
C LEU A 68 -9.22 -2.21 7.78
N THR A 69 -9.42 -1.00 8.29
CA THR A 69 -9.85 -0.78 9.69
C THR A 69 -11.33 -1.10 9.93
N MET A 70 -12.11 -1.26 8.87
CA MET A 70 -13.52 -1.63 8.99
C MET A 70 -13.66 -3.06 9.52
N PRO A 71 -14.66 -3.34 10.38
CA PRO A 71 -14.92 -4.69 10.89
C PRO A 71 -15.03 -5.72 9.74
N GLY A 72 -14.24 -6.80 9.83
CA GLY A 72 -14.21 -7.89 8.85
C GLY A 72 -13.45 -7.61 7.54
N ALA A 73 -13.02 -6.37 7.30
CA ALA A 73 -12.32 -6.03 6.05
C ALA A 73 -10.94 -6.69 5.96
N LEU A 74 -10.18 -6.72 7.06
CA LEU A 74 -8.87 -7.34 7.10
C LEU A 74 -8.94 -8.86 6.83
N ASP A 75 -9.90 -9.56 7.43
CA ASP A 75 -10.06 -11.01 7.24
C ASP A 75 -10.51 -11.35 5.82
N LEU A 76 -11.40 -10.55 5.24
CA LEU A 76 -11.79 -10.69 3.84
C LEU A 76 -10.60 -10.45 2.91
N ALA A 77 -9.82 -9.40 3.16
CA ALA A 77 -8.64 -9.06 2.37
C ALA A 77 -7.58 -10.16 2.44
N ARG A 78 -7.34 -10.73 3.63
CA ARG A 78 -6.45 -11.89 3.82
C ARG A 78 -6.93 -13.09 3.01
N THR A 79 -8.20 -13.48 3.17
CA THR A 79 -8.80 -14.62 2.47
C THR A 79 -8.66 -14.48 0.95
N TYR A 80 -9.01 -13.31 0.41
CA TYR A 80 -8.86 -13.04 -1.01
C TYR A 80 -7.39 -13.10 -1.44
N THR A 81 -6.51 -12.41 -0.71
CA THR A 81 -5.08 -12.32 -1.06
C THR A 81 -4.43 -13.70 -1.05
N ASP A 82 -4.74 -14.53 -0.06
CA ASP A 82 -4.25 -15.91 0.04
C ASP A 82 -4.76 -16.80 -1.11
N SER A 83 -5.93 -16.51 -1.67
CA SER A 83 -6.46 -17.25 -2.83
C SER A 83 -5.76 -16.91 -4.15
N VAL A 84 -5.16 -15.72 -4.26
CA VAL A 84 -4.57 -15.21 -5.52
C VAL A 84 -3.05 -15.05 -5.51
N ALA A 85 -2.43 -14.88 -4.34
CA ALA A 85 -1.01 -14.66 -4.19
C ALA A 85 -0.29 -15.95 -3.79
N ARG A 86 0.85 -16.22 -4.42
CA ARG A 86 1.75 -17.34 -4.08
C ARG A 86 3.11 -16.79 -3.65
N ASP A 87 3.72 -17.36 -2.62
CA ASP A 87 5.11 -17.04 -2.27
C ASP A 87 6.04 -17.83 -3.19
N THR A 88 6.71 -17.13 -4.10
CA THR A 88 7.63 -17.75 -5.05
C THR A 88 9.01 -18.02 -4.45
N ARG A 89 9.34 -17.49 -3.26
CA ARG A 89 10.66 -17.72 -2.63
C ARG A 89 10.84 -19.14 -2.11
N THR A 90 9.74 -19.88 -1.90
CA THR A 90 9.80 -21.28 -1.44
C THR A 90 10.16 -22.24 -2.58
N ALA A 91 9.86 -21.89 -3.83
CA ALA A 91 10.08 -22.77 -4.99
C ALA A 91 11.54 -22.88 -5.44
N ASP A 92 12.43 -21.98 -5.01
CA ASP A 92 13.86 -21.97 -5.35
C ASP A 92 14.74 -22.74 -4.33
N ARG A 93 14.13 -23.49 -3.39
CA ARG A 93 14.83 -24.21 -2.31
C ARG A 93 14.73 -25.74 -2.37
N ASP A 94 14.07 -26.27 -3.40
CA ASP A 94 13.97 -27.71 -3.69
C ASP A 94 14.71 -28.04 -5.00
#